data_AF-A0AA38GWM9-F1
#
_entry.id   AF-A0AA38GWM9-F1
#
_cell.length_a   1.000
_cell.length_b   1.000
_cell.length_c   1.000
_cell.angle_alpha   90.00
_cell.angle_beta   90.00
_cell.angle_gamma   90.00
#
_symmetry.space_group_name_H-M   'P 1'
#
loop_
_entity.id
_entity.type
_entity.pdbx_description
1 polymer ?
#
loop_
_entity_poly.entity_id
_entity_poly.type
_entity_poly.pdbx_seq_one_letter_code
_entity_poly.pdbx_strand_id
1 'polypeptide(L)'
;GFSIGSAALVSLALFEAFVSCVEISTVDVLTPKVFIGLIVRAMLPYRFSAMTMKSVGSAALKMVEEVCKHINTIPGLMEGTAKLDYATCVKISTDASLKELIPPGYLVMLTPLIVGTLFGVETLSGVLAGALMSDVQVAISASNTGGSWDNAKKYIE
;
A
#
# COMPACT_ATOMS: atom_id res chain seq x y z
N GLY A 1 2.35 -0.93 14.42
CA GLY A 1 1.42 -1.25 15.53
C GLY A 1 0.51 -0.08 15.84
N PHE A 2 1.00 0.91 16.61
CA PHE A 2 0.20 2.04 17.10
C PHE A 2 -0.56 2.79 15.98
N SER A 3 0.12 3.17 14.89
CA SER A 3 -0.52 3.89 13.78
C SER A 3 -1.64 3.11 13.09
N ILE A 4 -1.53 1.77 13.03
CA ILE A 4 -2.58 0.92 12.43
C ILE A 4 -3.78 0.84 13.37
N GLY A 5 -3.54 0.67 14.67
CA GLY A 5 -4.59 0.64 15.68
C GLY A 5 -5.34 1.97 15.80
N SER A 6 -4.62 3.10 15.82
CA SER A 6 -5.26 4.42 15.85
C SER A 6 -6.03 4.72 14.57
N ALA A 7 -5.48 4.36 13.40
CA ALA A 7 -6.18 4.51 12.13
C ALA A 7 -7.48 3.68 12.08
N ALA A 8 -7.48 2.46 12.61
CA ALA A 8 -8.67 1.61 12.66
C ALA A 8 -9.77 2.24 13.54
N LEU A 9 -9.41 2.75 14.73
CA LEU A 9 -10.37 3.40 15.63
C LEU A 9 -10.93 4.70 15.05
N VAL A 10 -10.06 5.54 14.48
CA VAL A 10 -10.49 6.80 13.84
C VAL A 10 -11.37 6.51 12.63
N SER A 11 -11.03 5.51 11.83
CA SER A 11 -11.83 5.15 10.65
C SER A 11 -13.20 4.58 11.04
N LEU A 12 -13.30 3.86 12.16
CA LEU A 12 -14.59 3.42 12.71
C LEU A 12 -15.45 4.61 13.17
N ALA A 13 -14.86 5.57 13.87
CA ALA A 13 -15.56 6.79 14.29
C ALA A 13 -16.00 7.65 13.08
N LEU A 14 -15.15 7.77 12.05
CA LEU A 14 -15.50 8.46 10.80
C LEU A 14 -16.59 7.72 10.02
N PHE A 15 -16.62 6.39 10.09
CA PHE A 15 -17.69 5.59 9.49
C PHE A 15 -19.03 5.84 10.19
N GLU A 16 -19.06 5.89 11.53
CA GLU A 16 -20.26 6.25 12.28
C GLU A 16 -20.74 7.67 11.94
N ALA A 17 -19.82 8.63 11.92
CA ALA A 17 -20.12 10.01 11.51
C ALA A 17 -20.65 10.08 10.07
N PHE A 18 -20.08 9.29 9.15
CA PHE A 18 -20.56 9.19 7.77
C PHE A 18 -22.02 8.69 7.72
N VAL A 19 -22.33 7.55 8.37
CA VAL A 19 -23.69 6.98 8.39
C VAL A 19 -24.72 7.98 8.91
N SER A 20 -24.35 8.75 9.95
CA SER A 20 -25.18 9.82 10.50
C SER A 20 -25.40 10.98 9.49
N CYS A 21 -24.33 11.42 8.81
CA CYS A 21 -24.41 12.51 7.83
C CYS A 21 -25.26 12.18 6.58
N VAL A 22 -25.33 10.91 6.18
CA VAL A 22 -26.16 10.47 5.04
C VAL A 22 -27.55 9.96 5.45
N GLU A 23 -27.93 10.13 6.72
CA GLU A 23 -29.25 9.80 7.25
C GLU A 23 -29.68 8.34 6.99
N ILE A 24 -28.71 7.41 6.97
CA ILE A 24 -28.99 5.98 6.78
C ILE A 24 -29.50 5.41 8.11
N SER A 25 -30.74 4.89 8.12
CA SER A 25 -31.37 4.38 9.35
C SER A 25 -30.65 3.15 9.91
N THR A 26 -30.25 2.21 9.05
CA THR A 26 -29.50 1.00 9.42
C THR A 26 -28.62 0.55 8.27
N VAL A 27 -27.35 0.22 8.59
CA VAL A 27 -26.45 -0.45 7.63
C VAL A 27 -26.61 -1.95 7.81
N ASP A 28 -27.46 -2.57 6.99
CA ASP A 28 -27.67 -4.02 7.01
C ASP A 28 -26.68 -4.73 6.07
N VAL A 29 -25.85 -5.60 6.66
CA VAL A 29 -24.85 -6.39 5.94
C VAL A 29 -25.50 -7.41 5.01
N LEU A 30 -26.73 -7.85 5.29
CA LEU A 30 -27.45 -8.81 4.44
C LEU A 30 -28.05 -8.17 3.19
N THR A 31 -28.04 -6.84 3.07
CA THR A 31 -28.53 -6.16 1.88
C THR A 31 -27.50 -6.28 0.74
N PRO A 32 -27.93 -6.63 -0.49
CA PRO A 32 -27.00 -6.87 -1.61
C PRO A 32 -26.04 -5.72 -1.89
N LYS A 33 -26.50 -4.47 -1.78
CA LYS A 33 -25.69 -3.27 -2.02
C LYS A 33 -24.51 -3.16 -1.04
N VAL A 34 -24.77 -3.36 0.25
CA VAL A 34 -23.75 -3.30 1.31
C VAL A 34 -22.77 -4.46 1.17
N PHE A 35 -23.29 -5.67 0.94
CA PHE A 35 -22.47 -6.88 0.83
C PHE A 35 -21.50 -6.84 -0.35
N ILE A 36 -21.94 -6.35 -1.52
CA ILE A 36 -21.08 -6.17 -2.69
C ILE A 36 -19.97 -5.15 -2.38
N GLY A 37 -20.33 -4.02 -1.76
CA GLY A 37 -19.35 -3.00 -1.35
C GLY A 37 -18.27 -3.57 -0.41
N LEU A 38 -18.71 -4.39 0.56
CA LEU A 38 -17.83 -5.01 1.54
C LEU A 38 -16.81 -5.96 0.90
N ILE A 39 -17.25 -6.86 0.01
CA ILE A 39 -16.36 -7.79 -0.68
C ILE A 39 -15.41 -7.05 -1.62
N VAL A 40 -15.93 -6.12 -2.43
CA VAL A 40 -15.12 -5.38 -3.41
C VAL A 40 -14.00 -4.62 -2.70
N ARG A 41 -14.31 -3.98 -1.57
CA ARG A 41 -13.29 -3.24 -0.83
C ARG A 41 -12.32 -4.13 -0.07
N ALA A 42 -12.76 -5.29 0.44
CA ALA A 42 -11.85 -6.25 1.06
C ALA A 42 -10.75 -6.75 0.08
N MET A 43 -11.01 -6.74 -1.23
CA MET A 43 -10.00 -7.09 -2.24
C MET A 43 -9.02 -5.95 -2.56
N LEU A 44 -9.38 -4.71 -2.27
CA LEU A 44 -8.60 -3.54 -2.65
C LEU A 44 -7.23 -3.41 -1.95
N PRO A 45 -7.04 -3.69 -0.64
CA PRO A 45 -5.71 -3.68 -0.02
C PRO A 45 -4.76 -4.70 -0.66
N TYR A 46 -5.26 -5.86 -1.10
CA TYR A 46 -4.46 -6.83 -1.84
C TYR A 46 -4.03 -6.27 -3.21
N ARG A 47 -4.94 -5.60 -3.92
CA ARG A 47 -4.60 -4.94 -5.19
C ARG A 47 -3.60 -3.80 -4.99
N PHE A 48 -3.77 -3.00 -3.94
CA PHE A 48 -2.83 -1.95 -3.55
C PHE A 48 -1.44 -2.55 -3.28
N SER A 49 -1.38 -3.61 -2.47
CA SER A 49 -0.14 -4.31 -2.12
C SER A 49 0.54 -4.93 -3.35
N ALA A 50 -0.24 -5.52 -4.27
CA ALA A 50 0.30 -6.08 -5.51
C ALA A 50 0.95 -5.01 -6.39
N MET A 51 0.36 -3.82 -6.49
CA MET A 51 0.94 -2.70 -7.24
C MET A 51 2.23 -2.22 -6.59
N THR A 52 2.22 -1.93 -5.29
CA THR A 52 3.41 -1.42 -4.59
C THR A 52 4.56 -2.44 -4.59
N MET A 53 4.28 -3.72 -4.35
CA MET A 53 5.29 -4.77 -4.42
C MET A 53 5.87 -4.95 -5.82
N LYS A 54 5.04 -4.89 -6.87
CA LYS A 54 5.51 -4.97 -8.26
C LYS A 54 6.41 -3.78 -8.61
N SER A 55 6.03 -2.58 -8.20
CA SER A 55 6.80 -1.36 -8.44
C SER A 55 8.16 -1.39 -7.74
N VAL A 56 8.20 -1.80 -6.46
CA VAL A 56 9.45 -1.99 -5.72
C VAL A 56 10.32 -3.07 -6.39
N GLY A 57 9.73 -4.19 -6.79
CA GLY A 57 10.47 -5.26 -7.48
C GLY A 57 11.10 -4.80 -8.79
N SER A 58 10.38 -4.06 -9.62
CA SER A 58 10.93 -3.53 -10.87
C SER A 58 12.04 -2.48 -10.64
N ALA A 59 11.88 -1.62 -9.63
CA ALA A 59 12.90 -0.64 -9.27
C ALA A 59 14.17 -1.31 -8.71
N ALA A 60 14.00 -2.31 -7.84
CA ALA A 60 15.09 -3.07 -7.26
C ALA A 60 15.89 -3.83 -8.33
N LEU A 61 15.22 -4.46 -9.31
CA LEU A 61 15.90 -5.14 -10.42
C LEU A 61 16.80 -4.18 -11.21
N LYS A 62 16.29 -2.99 -11.57
CA LYS A 62 17.10 -1.96 -12.25
C LYS A 62 18.28 -1.50 -11.40
N MET A 63 18.08 -1.39 -10.10
CA MET A 63 19.14 -1.00 -9.17
C MET A 63 20.23 -2.07 -9.09
N VAL A 64 19.87 -3.35 -9.08
CA VAL A 64 20.83 -4.48 -9.12
C VAL A 64 21.60 -4.48 -10.44
N GLU A 65 20.92 -4.32 -11.58
CA GLU A 65 21.57 -4.25 -12.89
C GLU A 65 22.60 -3.12 -12.96
N GLU A 66 22.26 -1.93 -12.44
CA GLU A 66 23.18 -0.79 -12.44
C GLU A 66 24.37 -1.00 -11.48
N VAL A 67 24.15 -1.59 -10.30
CA VAL A 67 25.24 -1.93 -9.37
C VAL A 67 26.17 -2.98 -9.99
N CYS A 68 25.63 -4.03 -10.61
CA CYS A 68 26.43 -5.03 -11.31
C CYS A 68 27.23 -4.42 -12.46
N LYS A 69 26.63 -3.50 -13.21
CA LYS A 69 27.32 -2.77 -14.28
C LYS A 69 28.48 -1.92 -13.73
N HIS A 70 28.28 -1.20 -12.62
CA HIS A 70 29.36 -0.45 -11.97
C HIS A 70 30.51 -1.36 -11.52
N ILE A 71 30.20 -2.49 -10.89
CA ILE A 71 31.20 -3.47 -10.45
C ILE A 71 32.01 -4.02 -11.63
N ASN A 72 31.37 -4.32 -12.75
CA ASN A 72 32.03 -4.92 -13.91
C ASN A 72 32.78 -3.91 -14.80
N THR A 73 32.36 -2.65 -14.81
CA THR A 73 32.88 -1.65 -15.77
C THR A 73 33.90 -0.69 -15.14
N ILE A 74 33.81 -0.43 -13.84
CA ILE A 74 34.70 0.52 -13.16
C ILE A 74 35.87 -0.26 -12.54
N PRO A 75 37.07 -0.24 -13.14
CA PRO A 75 38.24 -0.87 -12.55
C PRO A 75 38.62 -0.16 -11.25
N GLY A 76 38.99 -0.91 -10.20
CA GLY A 76 39.36 -0.33 -8.91
C GLY A 76 38.20 -0.15 -7.93
N LEU A 77 36.95 -0.44 -8.33
CA LEU A 77 35.76 -0.25 -7.49
C LEU A 77 35.67 -1.30 -6.38
N MET A 78 35.96 -2.57 -6.67
CA MET A 78 36.00 -3.62 -5.65
C MET A 78 37.23 -3.51 -4.74
N GLU A 79 38.33 -2.98 -5.29
CA GLU A 79 39.55 -2.70 -4.56
C GLU A 79 39.47 -1.42 -3.69
N GLY A 80 38.35 -0.68 -3.77
CA GLY A 80 38.12 0.54 -2.98
C GLY A 80 38.91 1.76 -3.44
N THR A 81 39.51 1.72 -4.62
CA THR A 81 40.35 2.79 -5.19
C THR A 81 39.58 3.76 -6.08
N ALA A 82 38.43 3.33 -6.64
CA ALA A 82 37.54 4.15 -7.45
C ALA A 82 36.27 4.55 -6.69
N LYS A 83 35.70 5.73 -7.02
CA LYS A 83 34.45 6.22 -6.42
C LYS A 83 33.23 5.69 -7.18
N LEU A 84 32.25 5.17 -6.45
CA LEU A 84 30.95 4.73 -7.00
C LEU A 84 30.10 5.94 -7.42
N ASP A 85 29.41 5.85 -8.55
CA ASP A 85 28.38 6.80 -8.92
C ASP A 85 27.07 6.52 -8.17
N TYR A 86 26.91 7.20 -7.03
CA TYR A 86 25.68 7.16 -6.25
C TYR A 86 24.52 7.91 -6.92
N ALA A 87 24.81 8.90 -7.77
CA ALA A 87 23.77 9.76 -8.34
C ALA A 87 22.85 8.98 -9.27
N THR A 88 23.41 8.04 -10.06
CA THR A 88 22.61 7.16 -10.91
C THR A 88 21.69 6.25 -10.10
N CYS A 89 22.18 5.65 -9.01
CA CYS A 89 21.35 4.83 -8.11
C CYS A 89 20.21 5.64 -7.47
N VAL A 90 20.50 6.86 -7.01
CA VAL A 90 19.49 7.77 -6.45
C VAL A 90 18.44 8.11 -7.51
N LYS A 91 18.88 8.46 -8.73
CA LYS A 91 17.99 8.81 -9.84
C LYS A 91 17.02 7.67 -10.20
N ILE A 92 17.51 6.44 -10.29
CA ILE A 92 16.66 5.26 -10.58
C ILE A 92 15.55 5.12 -9.54
N SER A 93 15.89 5.24 -8.24
CA SER A 93 14.93 5.13 -7.15
C SER A 93 13.93 6.29 -7.17
N THR A 94 14.39 7.52 -7.40
CA THR A 94 13.54 8.72 -7.47
C THR A 94 12.56 8.65 -8.64
N ASP A 95 13.04 8.33 -9.85
CA ASP A 95 12.21 8.26 -11.05
C ASP A 95 11.16 7.14 -10.92
N ALA A 96 11.56 5.98 -10.38
CA ALA A 96 10.63 4.88 -10.15
C ALA A 96 9.58 5.25 -9.09
N SER A 97 9.99 5.83 -7.96
CA SER A 97 9.06 6.18 -6.87
C SER A 97 8.03 7.22 -7.30
N LEU A 98 8.44 8.25 -8.04
CA LEU A 98 7.53 9.30 -8.52
C LEU A 98 6.51 8.77 -9.52
N LYS A 99 6.92 7.89 -10.43
CA LYS A 99 6.04 7.34 -11.46
C LYS A 99 5.08 6.29 -10.89
N GLU A 100 5.60 5.41 -10.05
CA GLU A 100 4.87 4.21 -9.60
C GLU A 100 3.93 4.46 -8.41
N LEU A 101 4.07 5.59 -7.71
CA LEU A 101 3.16 5.96 -6.61
C LEU A 101 1.82 6.53 -7.13
N ILE A 102 1.78 6.99 -8.39
CA ILE A 102 0.59 7.62 -8.97
C ILE A 102 -0.61 6.64 -9.06
N PRO A 103 -0.47 5.43 -9.63
CA PRO A 103 -1.59 4.47 -9.71
C PRO A 103 -2.20 4.05 -8.36
N PRO A 104 -1.44 3.66 -7.32
CA PRO A 104 -2.02 3.33 -6.02
C PRO A 104 -2.69 4.54 -5.35
N GLY A 105 -2.15 5.76 -5.55
CA GLY A 105 -2.79 7.00 -5.08
C GLY A 105 -4.16 7.23 -5.72
N TYR A 106 -4.26 7.08 -7.05
CA TYR A 106 -5.53 7.17 -7.76
C TYR A 106 -6.53 6.12 -7.30
N LEU A 107 -6.08 4.87 -7.06
CA LEU A 107 -6.97 3.81 -6.56
C LEU A 107 -7.66 4.24 -5.26
N VAL A 108 -6.89 4.77 -4.29
CA VAL A 108 -7.43 5.15 -2.98
C VAL A 108 -8.37 6.35 -3.10
N MET A 109 -7.99 7.39 -3.85
CA MET A 109 -8.75 8.62 -3.98
C MET A 109 -10.04 8.44 -4.80
N LEU A 110 -9.98 7.67 -5.89
CA LEU A 110 -11.12 7.50 -6.79
C LEU A 110 -12.15 6.49 -6.27
N THR A 111 -11.76 5.52 -5.44
CA THR A 111 -12.70 4.50 -4.94
C THR A 111 -13.95 5.09 -4.26
N PRO A 112 -13.84 5.96 -3.24
CA PRO A 112 -15.03 6.52 -2.59
C PRO A 112 -15.85 7.41 -3.54
N LEU A 113 -15.19 8.11 -4.48
CA LEU A 113 -15.85 8.99 -5.44
C LEU A 113 -16.67 8.19 -6.46
N ILE A 114 -16.08 7.13 -7.04
CA ILE A 114 -16.73 6.25 -8.02
C ILE A 114 -17.86 5.47 -7.35
N VAL A 115 -17.60 4.87 -6.18
CA VAL A 115 -18.62 4.06 -5.49
C VAL A 115 -19.77 4.94 -5.02
N GLY A 116 -19.47 6.10 -4.43
CA GLY A 116 -20.49 7.02 -3.93
C GLY A 116 -21.37 7.59 -5.04
N THR A 117 -20.79 7.94 -6.20
CA THR A 117 -21.54 8.54 -7.31
C THR A 117 -22.33 7.52 -8.14
N LEU A 118 -21.81 6.30 -8.35
CA LEU A 118 -22.45 5.30 -9.22
C LEU A 118 -23.36 4.32 -8.47
N PHE A 119 -22.98 3.91 -7.26
CA PHE A 119 -23.65 2.85 -6.51
C PHE A 119 -24.35 3.35 -5.24
N GLY A 120 -24.20 4.63 -4.92
CA GLY A 120 -24.85 5.29 -3.80
C GLY A 120 -24.19 5.05 -2.45
N VAL A 121 -24.79 5.67 -1.44
CA VAL A 121 -24.23 5.79 -0.09
C VAL A 121 -24.28 4.47 0.70
N GLU A 122 -25.26 3.61 0.42
CA GLU A 122 -25.39 2.28 1.03
C GLU A 122 -24.21 1.36 0.64
N THR A 123 -23.85 1.37 -0.65
CA THR A 123 -22.71 0.59 -1.15
C THR A 123 -21.39 1.15 -0.61
N LEU A 124 -21.28 2.48 -0.51
CA LEU A 124 -20.12 3.15 0.07
C LEU A 124 -19.93 2.80 1.56
N SER A 125 -21.02 2.66 2.32
CA SER A 125 -20.96 2.16 3.71
C SER A 125 -20.36 0.76 3.79
N GLY A 126 -20.79 -0.15 2.89
CA GLY A 126 -20.20 -1.49 2.77
C GLY A 126 -18.71 -1.45 2.44
N VAL A 127 -18.31 -0.57 1.52
CA VAL A 127 -16.90 -0.34 1.18
C VAL A 127 -16.11 0.11 2.41
N LEU A 128 -16.55 1.15 3.13
CA LEU A 128 -15.83 1.65 4.30
C LEU A 128 -15.64 0.57 5.39
N ALA A 129 -16.68 -0.23 5.65
CA ALA A 129 -16.60 -1.35 6.59
C ALA A 129 -15.64 -2.45 6.11
N GLY A 130 -15.66 -2.80 4.81
CA GLY A 130 -14.75 -3.78 4.21
C GLY A 130 -13.28 -3.33 4.23
N ALA A 131 -13.02 -2.03 4.07
CA ALA A 131 -11.68 -1.45 4.17
C ALA A 131 -11.08 -1.67 5.56
N LEU A 132 -11.85 -1.34 6.59
CA LEU A 132 -11.43 -1.50 7.99
C LEU A 132 -11.02 -2.93 8.33
N MET A 133 -11.82 -3.91 7.91
CA MET A 133 -11.59 -5.32 8.27
C MET A 133 -10.39 -5.91 7.54
N SER A 134 -10.19 -5.57 6.27
CA SER A 134 -9.11 -6.16 5.46
C SER A 134 -7.79 -5.40 5.58
N ASP A 135 -7.81 -4.06 5.56
CA ASP A 135 -6.59 -3.24 5.56
C ASP A 135 -5.76 -3.51 6.82
N VAL A 136 -6.42 -3.62 7.98
CA VAL A 136 -5.75 -3.85 9.27
C VAL A 136 -4.99 -5.19 9.29
N GLN A 137 -5.59 -6.25 8.75
CA GLN A 137 -4.98 -7.59 8.75
C GLN A 137 -3.72 -7.62 7.87
N VAL A 138 -3.81 -7.08 6.65
CA VAL A 138 -2.69 -7.02 5.72
C VAL A 138 -1.59 -6.09 6.24
N ALA A 139 -1.95 -4.94 6.82
CA ALA A 139 -0.98 -3.99 7.34
C ALA A 139 -0.19 -4.56 8.54
N ILE A 140 -0.85 -5.24 9.48
CA ILE A 140 -0.19 -5.84 10.64
C ILE A 140 0.71 -7.00 10.21
N SER A 141 0.19 -7.91 9.39
CA SER A 141 0.95 -9.08 8.94
C SER A 141 2.17 -8.69 8.11
N ALA A 142 2.05 -7.75 7.17
CA ALA A 142 3.18 -7.27 6.37
C ALA A 142 4.24 -6.57 7.24
N SER A 143 3.82 -5.69 8.16
CA SER A 143 4.74 -4.93 9.01
C SER A 143 5.51 -5.83 9.98
N ASN A 144 4.82 -6.77 10.63
CA ASN A 144 5.44 -7.67 11.59
C ASN A 144 6.37 -8.66 10.90
N THR A 145 5.96 -9.23 9.76
CA THR A 145 6.79 -10.18 9.00
C THR A 145 8.09 -9.52 8.53
N GLY A 146 8.01 -8.30 7.97
CA GLY A 146 9.19 -7.55 7.56
C GLY A 146 10.15 -7.25 8.71
N GLY A 147 9.61 -6.80 9.86
CA GLY A 147 10.40 -6.55 11.06
C GLY A 147 11.05 -7.81 11.64
N SER A 148 10.33 -8.93 11.64
CA SER A 148 10.86 -10.22 12.09
C SER A 148 12.02 -10.70 11.22
N TRP A 149 11.92 -10.56 9.89
CA TRP A 149 13.03 -10.94 9.00
C TRP A 149 14.26 -10.04 9.15
N ASP A 150 14.08 -8.72 9.30
CA ASP A 150 15.21 -7.82 9.51
C ASP A 150 15.91 -8.10 10.85
N ASN A 151 15.14 -8.37 11.91
CA ASN A 151 15.70 -8.74 13.22
C ASN A 151 16.39 -10.12 13.18
N ALA A 152 15.84 -11.09 12.45
CA ALA A 152 16.47 -12.39 12.29
C ALA A 152 17.81 -12.29 11.55
N LYS A 153 17.90 -11.42 10.54
CA LYS A 153 19.17 -11.14 9.85
C LYS A 153 20.19 -10.51 10.81
N LYS A 154 19.79 -9.46 11.54
CA LYS A 154 20.65 -8.78 12.55
C LYS A 154 21.08 -9.67 13.73
N TYR A 155 20.36 -10.77 13.97
CA TYR A 155 20.73 -11.72 15.02
C TYR A 155 21.89 -12.63 14.58
N ILE A 156 22.07 -12.82 13.27
CA ILE A 156 23.12 -13.66 12.69
C ILE A 156 24.35 -12.81 12.30
N GLU A 157 24.13 -11.58 11.81
CA GLU A 157 25.18 -10.58 11.52
C GLU A 157 25.93 -10.15 12.78
#